data_AF-A0AAV7JJF0-F1
#
_entry.id   AF-A0AAV7JJF0-F1
#
_cell.length_a   1.000
_cell.length_b   1.000
_cell.length_c   1.000
_cell.angle_alpha   90.00
_cell.angle_beta   90.00
_cell.angle_gamma   90.00
#
_symmetry.space_group_name_H-M   'P 1'
#
loop_
_entity.id
_entity.type
_entity.pdbx_description
1 polymer ?
#
loop_
_entity_poly.entity_id
_entity_poly.type
_entity_poly.pdbx_seq_one_letter_code
_entity_poly.pdbx_strand_id
1 'polypeptide(L)'
;MFGNIKVFQNKLILWIQQLSNGEFINLYEINEPRIWESWFLFAEQLRQWLAQFKERFVEFKEQELELDLFSTPLHLDPERTVTPALQMELIELQQSLDLKVKFCRSIFRHLAASIISGKNFQNCEHS
;
A
#
# COMPACT_ATOMS: atom_id res chain seq x y z
N MET A 1 -1.02 7.09 -6.67
CA MET A 1 0.17 6.51 -7.34
C MET A 1 0.97 5.63 -6.38
N PHE A 2 1.46 6.15 -5.24
CA PHE A 2 2.25 5.38 -4.27
C PHE A 2 1.50 4.20 -3.62
N GLY A 3 0.22 4.38 -3.27
CA GLY A 3 -0.61 3.27 -2.77
C GLY A 3 -0.68 2.08 -3.73
N ASN A 4 -0.71 2.32 -5.05
CA ASN A 4 -0.70 1.26 -6.05
C ASN A 4 0.66 0.54 -6.12
N ILE A 5 1.77 1.27 -5.97
CA ILE A 5 3.13 0.71 -5.92
C ILE A 5 3.27 -0.17 -4.67
N LYS A 6 2.82 0.31 -3.51
CA LYS A 6 2.83 -0.44 -2.25
C LYS A 6 1.98 -1.71 -2.33
N VAL A 7 0.76 -1.60 -2.89
CA VAL A 7 -0.11 -2.77 -3.15
C VAL A 7 0.57 -3.76 -4.09
N PHE A 8 1.22 -3.29 -5.15
CA PHE A 8 1.92 -4.16 -6.09
C PHE A 8 3.11 -4.86 -5.41
N GLN A 9 3.94 -4.15 -4.66
CA GLN A 9 5.04 -4.74 -3.88
C GLN A 9 4.54 -5.79 -2.87
N ASN A 10 3.42 -5.52 -2.19
CA ASN A 10 2.81 -6.48 -1.26
C ASN A 10 2.32 -7.74 -1.98
N LYS A 11 1.73 -7.59 -3.17
CA LYS A 11 1.33 -8.74 -4.02
C LYS A 11 2.55 -9.56 -4.45
N LEU A 12 3.65 -8.91 -4.85
CA LEU A 12 4.90 -9.60 -5.19
C LEU A 12 5.44 -10.40 -4.00
N ILE A 13 5.48 -9.80 -2.80
CA ILE A 13 5.92 -10.48 -1.58
C ILE A 13 5.07 -11.72 -1.30
N LEU A 14 3.74 -11.57 -1.38
CA LEU A 14 2.81 -12.67 -1.17
C LEU A 14 3.03 -13.80 -2.18
N TRP A 15 3.18 -13.48 -3.47
CA TRP A 15 3.45 -14.49 -4.50
C TRP A 15 4.78 -15.19 -4.28
N ILE A 16 5.84 -14.46 -3.92
CA ILE A 16 7.14 -15.05 -3.58
C ILE A 16 7.01 -16.06 -2.45
N GLN A 17 6.26 -15.72 -1.39
CA GLN A 17 6.02 -16.62 -0.25
C GLN A 17 5.24 -17.85 -0.68
N GLN A 18 4.14 -17.67 -1.41
CA GLN A 18 3.29 -18.76 -1.88
C GLN A 18 4.03 -19.71 -2.82
N LEU A 19 4.84 -19.19 -3.74
CA LEU A 19 5.65 -19.98 -4.65
C LEU A 19 6.78 -20.74 -3.94
N SER A 20 7.41 -20.11 -2.93
CA SER A 20 8.49 -20.73 -2.17
C SER A 20 7.97 -21.84 -1.24
N ASN A 21 6.73 -21.72 -0.75
CA ASN A 21 6.10 -22.69 0.14
C ASN A 21 5.24 -23.75 -0.58
N GLY A 22 5.04 -23.61 -1.90
CA GLY A 22 4.15 -24.49 -2.67
C GLY A 22 2.66 -24.32 -2.35
N GLU A 23 2.26 -23.20 -1.73
CA GLU A 23 0.91 -22.94 -1.22
C GLU A 23 0.02 -22.20 -2.23
N PHE A 24 0.23 -22.38 -3.54
CA PHE A 24 -0.61 -21.71 -4.54
C PHE A 24 -2.01 -22.37 -4.61
N ILE A 25 -2.96 -21.78 -3.89
CA ILE A 25 -4.35 -22.22 -3.62
C ILE A 25 -5.23 -22.29 -4.88
N ASN A 26 -4.71 -22.56 -6.09
CA ASN A 26 -5.55 -22.76 -7.28
C ASN A 26 -4.99 -23.69 -8.36
N LEU A 27 -3.81 -24.31 -8.18
CA LEU A 27 -3.22 -25.22 -9.18
C LEU A 27 -3.29 -26.69 -8.73
N TYR A 28 -4.40 -27.07 -8.12
CA TYR A 28 -4.66 -28.39 -7.51
C TYR A 28 -4.54 -29.58 -8.47
N GLU A 29 -4.37 -29.36 -9.78
CA GLU A 29 -4.33 -30.43 -10.77
C GLU A 29 -2.93 -30.72 -11.33
N ILE A 30 -1.89 -29.94 -10.98
CA ILE A 30 -0.59 -30.09 -11.62
C ILE A 30 0.48 -30.65 -10.67
N ASN A 31 0.35 -31.93 -10.36
CA ASN A 31 1.38 -32.73 -9.68
C ASN A 31 2.49 -33.15 -10.65
N GLU A 32 3.09 -32.20 -11.38
CA GLU A 32 4.29 -32.48 -12.17
C GLU A 32 5.54 -31.91 -11.48
N PRO A 33 6.55 -32.74 -11.15
CA PRO A 33 7.75 -32.30 -10.43
C PRO A 33 8.58 -31.27 -11.21
N ARG A 34 8.47 -31.22 -12.55
CA ARG A 34 9.12 -30.19 -13.38
C ARG A 34 8.62 -28.77 -13.11
N ILE A 35 7.41 -28.64 -12.57
CA ILE A 35 6.77 -27.36 -12.33
C ILE A 35 7.29 -26.73 -11.03
N TRP A 36 7.70 -27.53 -10.06
CA TRP A 36 8.26 -27.06 -8.79
C TRP A 36 9.62 -26.36 -8.97
N GLU A 37 10.53 -26.92 -9.76
CA GLU A 37 11.80 -26.24 -10.10
C GLU A 37 11.53 -24.91 -10.83
N SER A 38 10.52 -24.88 -11.71
CA SER A 38 10.09 -23.67 -12.41
C SER A 38 9.52 -22.61 -11.45
N TRP A 39 8.77 -23.01 -10.43
CA TRP A 39 8.24 -22.10 -9.41
C TRP A 39 9.32 -21.47 -8.55
N PHE A 40 10.35 -22.23 -8.17
CA PHE A 40 11.48 -21.69 -7.46
C PHE A 40 12.24 -20.64 -8.29
N LEU A 41 12.50 -20.94 -9.57
CA LEU A 41 13.12 -20.00 -10.51
C LEU A 41 12.26 -18.73 -10.71
N PHE A 42 10.94 -18.88 -10.79
CA PHE A 42 10.02 -17.75 -10.91
C PHE A 42 10.01 -16.90 -9.63
N ALA A 43 10.03 -17.53 -8.43
CA ALA A 43 10.14 -16.81 -7.17
C ALA A 43 11.46 -16.01 -7.07
N GLU A 44 12.57 -16.57 -7.57
CA GLU A 44 13.85 -15.84 -7.67
C GLU A 44 13.76 -14.63 -8.61
N GLN A 45 13.12 -14.77 -9.78
CA GLN A 45 12.90 -13.63 -10.68
C GLN A 45 12.04 -12.54 -10.03
N LEU A 46 10.98 -12.92 -9.33
CA LEU A 46 10.15 -11.97 -8.58
C LEU A 46 10.94 -11.27 -7.46
N ARG A 47 11.86 -11.97 -6.79
CA ARG A 47 12.77 -11.37 -5.79
C ARG A 47 13.67 -10.31 -6.42
N GLN A 48 14.25 -10.58 -7.59
CA GLN A 48 15.07 -9.62 -8.33
C GLN A 48 14.27 -8.39 -8.75
N TRP A 49 13.06 -8.59 -9.27
CA TRP A 49 12.17 -7.47 -9.64
C TRP A 49 11.75 -6.64 -8.43
N LEU A 50 11.44 -7.29 -7.30
CA LEU A 50 11.11 -6.59 -6.06
C LEU A 50 12.30 -5.74 -5.57
N ALA A 51 13.53 -6.23 -5.71
CA ALA A 51 14.74 -5.47 -5.36
C ALA A 51 14.90 -4.22 -6.25
N GLN A 52 14.78 -4.37 -7.57
CA GLN A 52 14.84 -3.26 -8.52
C GLN A 52 13.73 -2.23 -8.28
N PHE A 53 12.52 -2.69 -7.94
CA PHE A 53 11.42 -1.81 -7.55
C PHE A 53 11.74 -1.04 -6.27
N LYS A 54 12.29 -1.71 -5.26
CA LYS A 54 12.65 -1.03 -4.00
C LYS A 54 13.71 0.04 -4.21
N GLU A 55 14.72 -0.25 -5.03
CA GLU A 55 15.77 0.70 -5.40
C GLU A 55 15.20 1.90 -6.16
N ARG A 56 14.41 1.64 -7.21
CA ARG A 56 13.81 2.70 -8.04
C ARG A 56 12.87 3.64 -7.27
N PHE A 57 12.27 3.17 -6.19
CA PHE A 57 11.33 3.95 -5.38
C PHE A 57 11.86 4.27 -3.98
N VAL A 58 13.19 4.25 -3.78
CA VAL A 58 13.80 4.52 -2.46
C VAL A 58 13.55 5.96 -2.00
N GLU A 59 13.76 6.93 -2.88
CA GLU A 59 13.54 8.37 -2.61
C GLU A 59 12.09 8.66 -2.24
N PHE A 60 11.14 7.92 -2.86
CA PHE A 60 9.72 8.06 -2.56
C PHE A 60 9.34 7.51 -1.19
N LYS A 61 10.09 6.54 -0.65
CA LYS A 61 9.90 6.08 0.74
C LYS A 61 10.37 7.12 1.75
N GLU A 62 11.41 7.88 1.43
CA GLU A 62 11.88 8.97 2.28
C GLU A 62 10.82 10.07 2.40
N GLN A 63 10.02 10.25 1.34
CA GLN A 63 8.87 11.17 1.33
C GLN A 63 7.56 10.56 1.83
N GLU A 64 7.48 9.24 2.07
CA GLU A 64 6.25 8.57 2.54
C GLU A 64 5.77 9.18 3.86
N LEU A 65 6.70 9.52 4.76
CA LEU A 65 6.37 10.12 6.05
C LEU A 65 5.77 11.51 5.91
N GLU A 66 6.33 12.36 5.04
CA GLU A 66 5.77 13.69 4.76
C GLU A 66 4.41 13.57 4.08
N LEU A 67 4.27 12.67 3.11
CA LEU A 67 3.00 12.42 2.44
C LEU A 67 1.93 11.93 3.41
N ASP A 68 2.27 11.03 4.34
CA ASP A 68 1.37 10.54 5.38
C ASP A 68 1.00 11.66 6.36
N LEU A 69 1.94 12.56 6.70
CA LEU A 69 1.69 13.77 7.50
C LEU A 69 0.63 14.67 6.88
N PHE A 70 0.69 14.91 5.58
CA PHE A 70 -0.30 15.74 4.90
C PHE A 70 -1.61 15.00 4.57
N SER A 71 -1.54 13.70 4.29
CA SER A 71 -2.70 12.91 3.84
C SER A 71 -3.56 12.42 5.00
N THR A 72 -2.94 12.05 6.12
CA THR A 72 -3.62 11.45 7.28
C THR A 72 -3.08 11.96 8.62
N PRO A 73 -3.02 13.30 8.85
CA PRO A 73 -2.44 13.88 10.06
C PRO A 73 -3.11 13.38 11.36
N LEU A 74 -4.37 12.95 11.28
CA LEU A 74 -5.18 12.52 12.40
C LEU A 74 -4.86 11.11 12.93
N HIS A 75 -4.02 10.35 12.23
CA HIS A 75 -3.75 8.93 12.53
C HIS A 75 -2.28 8.60 12.77
N LEU A 76 -1.42 9.61 12.85
CA LEU A 76 0.03 9.45 12.99
C LEU A 76 0.44 9.43 14.45
N ASP A 77 1.58 8.79 14.72
CA ASP A 77 2.21 8.77 16.03
C ASP A 77 3.11 10.01 16.18
N PRO A 78 2.76 11.00 17.02
CA PRO A 78 3.53 12.23 17.14
C PRO A 78 4.97 11.98 17.56
N GLU A 79 5.23 10.98 18.41
CA GLU A 79 6.58 10.69 18.91
C GLU A 79 7.50 10.14 17.81
N ARG A 80 6.93 9.41 16.85
CA ARG A 80 7.69 8.74 15.78
C ARG A 80 7.70 9.51 14.46
N THR A 81 6.73 10.39 14.23
CA THR A 81 6.49 10.97 12.91
C THR A 81 7.01 12.39 12.74
N VAL A 82 7.14 13.18 13.82
CA VAL A 82 7.55 14.60 13.72
C VAL A 82 8.66 14.96 14.70
N THR A 83 9.36 16.06 14.41
CA THR A 83 10.37 16.62 15.32
C THR A 83 9.75 17.04 16.65
N PRO A 84 10.50 17.07 17.77
CA PRO A 84 9.96 17.46 19.08
C PRO A 84 9.22 18.80 19.10
N ALA A 85 9.63 19.75 18.25
CA ALA A 85 8.98 21.05 18.13
C ALA A 85 7.54 20.97 17.58
N LEU A 86 7.24 19.99 16.73
CA LEU A 86 5.95 19.83 16.07
C LEU A 86 5.05 18.79 16.76
N GLN A 87 5.54 18.08 17.77
CA GLN A 87 4.78 17.04 18.48
C GLN A 87 3.53 17.61 19.15
N MET A 88 3.67 18.73 19.85
CA MET A 88 2.55 19.39 20.52
C MET A 88 1.52 19.92 19.50
N GLU A 89 1.99 20.53 18.41
CA GLU A 89 1.11 21.02 17.34
C GLU A 89 0.30 19.88 16.70
N LEU A 90 0.96 18.74 16.46
CA LEU A 90 0.30 17.56 15.90
C LEU A 90 -0.73 16.97 16.88
N ILE A 91 -0.42 16.91 18.18
CA ILE A 91 -1.37 16.46 19.21
C ILE A 91 -2.60 17.37 19.26
N GLU A 92 -2.42 18.68 19.24
CA GLU A 92 -3.52 19.65 19.26
C GLU A 92 -4.38 19.54 18.00
N LEU A 93 -3.75 19.44 16.83
CA LEU A 93 -4.41 19.19 15.55
C LEU A 93 -5.24 17.90 15.60
N GLN A 94 -4.69 16.84 16.17
CA GLN A 94 -5.34 15.54 16.38
C GLN A 94 -6.47 15.57 17.40
N GLN A 95 -6.59 16.58 18.27
CA GLN A 95 -7.71 16.71 19.21
C GLN A 95 -8.85 17.60 18.71
N SER A 96 -8.65 18.33 17.61
CA SER A 96 -9.69 19.18 17.02
C SER A 96 -10.89 18.37 16.51
N LEU A 97 -12.02 18.46 17.22
CA LEU A 97 -13.29 17.82 16.85
C LEU A 97 -13.81 18.34 15.50
N ASP A 98 -13.66 19.64 15.21
CA ASP A 98 -14.08 20.24 13.94
C ASP A 98 -13.31 19.64 12.75
N LEU A 99 -11.99 19.47 12.89
CA LEU A 99 -11.15 18.85 11.87
C LEU A 99 -11.50 17.37 11.68
N LYS A 100 -11.70 16.62 12.77
CA LYS A 100 -12.15 15.21 12.69
C LYS A 100 -13.47 15.08 11.93
N VAL A 101 -14.45 15.92 12.25
CA VAL A 101 -15.77 15.90 11.59
C VAL A 101 -15.65 16.27 10.11
N LYS A 102 -14.87 17.30 9.76
CA LYS A 102 -14.63 17.70 8.37
C LYS A 102 -13.93 16.60 7.57
N PHE A 103 -12.90 15.97 8.15
CA PHE A 103 -12.15 14.89 7.52
C PHE A 103 -13.03 13.65 7.28
N CYS A 104 -13.75 13.19 8.31
CA CYS A 104 -14.71 12.08 8.19
C CYS A 104 -15.83 12.38 7.19
N ARG A 105 -16.36 13.60 7.17
CA ARG A 105 -17.39 14.01 6.20
C ARG A 105 -16.85 14.00 4.77
N SER A 106 -15.58 14.38 4.56
CA SER A 106 -14.93 14.30 3.25
C SER A 106 -14.80 12.85 2.77
N ILE A 107 -14.31 11.96 3.63
CA ILE A 107 -14.20 10.52 3.35
C ILE A 107 -15.57 9.92 3.04
N PHE A 108 -16.58 10.19 3.88
CA PHE A 108 -17.92 9.66 3.70
C PHE A 108 -18.57 10.18 2.41
N ARG A 109 -18.35 11.44 2.04
CA ARG A 109 -18.81 11.99 0.76
C ARG A 109 -18.15 11.30 -0.43
N HIS A 110 -16.85 11.03 -0.37
CA HIS A 110 -16.16 10.30 -1.44
C HIS A 110 -16.64 8.85 -1.55
N LEU A 111 -16.80 8.14 -0.42
CA LEU A 111 -17.34 6.77 -0.40
C LEU A 111 -18.77 6.73 -0.91
N ALA A 112 -19.64 7.62 -0.44
CA ALA A 112 -21.03 7.69 -0.88
C ALA A 112 -21.12 8.04 -2.37
N ALA A 113 -20.33 9.01 -2.86
CA ALA A 113 -20.27 9.34 -4.28
C ALA A 113 -19.76 8.15 -5.13
N SER A 114 -18.76 7.42 -4.64
CA SER A 114 -18.23 6.23 -5.33
C SER A 114 -19.25 5.09 -5.40
N ILE A 115 -20.04 4.88 -4.34
CA ILE A 115 -21.09 3.87 -4.29
C ILE A 115 -22.27 4.28 -5.18
N ILE A 116 -22.69 5.55 -5.13
CA ILE A 116 -23.81 6.08 -5.91
C ILE A 116 -23.47 6.13 -7.40
N SER A 117 -22.20 6.39 -7.78
CA SER A 117 -21.80 6.40 -9.19
C SER A 117 -21.55 5.01 -9.79
N GLY A 118 -21.70 3.92 -9.02
CA GLY A 118 -21.62 2.53 -9.54
C GLY A 118 -20.30 2.17 -10.25
N LYS A 119 -19.20 2.90 -10.01
CA LYS A 119 -17.91 2.62 -10.64
C LYS A 119 -17.19 1.53 -9.85
N ASN A 120 -17.29 0.29 -10.35
CA ASN A 120 -16.27 -0.72 -10.09
C ASN A 120 -14.91 -0.11 -10.48
N PHE A 121 -13.90 -0.24 -9.61
CA PHE A 121 -12.54 0.17 -9.89
C PHE A 121 -11.98 -0.64 -11.08
N GLN A 122 -12.27 -0.17 -12.30
CA GLN A 122 -11.53 -0.45 -13.51
C GLN A 122 -11.04 0.89 -14.05
N ASN A 123 -9.72 1.03 -14.00
CA ASN A 123 -8.89 1.92 -14.81
C ASN A 123 -9.35 3.38 -14.92
N CYS A 124 -8.80 4.24 -14.06
CA CYS A 124 -8.49 5.61 -14.50
C CYS A 124 -7.20 5.56 -15.34
N GLU A 125 -7.34 5.13 -16.58
CA GLU A 125 -6.42 5.46 -17.67
C GLU A 125 -7.16 6.34 -18.68
N HIS A 126 -6.47 7.40 -19.09
CA HIS A 126 -6.68 8.23 -20.29
C HIS A 126 -7.95 9.08 -20.44
N SER A 127 -7.83 10.36 -20.08
CA SER A 127 -7.64 11.52 -21.00
C SER A 127 -8.16 12.81 -20.36
#